data_AF-A0A3D5ENF1-F1
#
_entry.id   AF-A0A3D5ENF1-F1
#
_cell.length_a   1.000
_cell.length_b   1.000
_cell.length_c   1.000
_cell.angle_alpha   90.00
_cell.angle_beta   90.00
_cell.angle_gamma   90.00
#
_symmetry.space_group_name_H-M   'P 1'
#
loop_
_entity.id
_entity.type
_entity.pdbx_description
1 polymer ?
#
loop_
_entity_poly.entity_id
_entity_poly.type
_entity_poly.pdbx_seq_one_letter_code
_entity_poly.pdbx_strand_id
1 'polypeptide(L)'
;MFKNLLFLCFLFCPLLAFAGSSFRLSDGDLVLKDMSKIEVLDKLGTPLLKDVQSLGIDTGGNIKPGQKVETWSYKLKGSIGGEYLVSITFEGDRVVDITSVQKKN
;
A
#
# COMPACT_ATOMS: atom_id res chain seq x y z
N MET A 1 46.90 -1.67 -15.07
CA MET A 1 45.92 -2.76 -14.74
C MET A 1 44.76 -2.35 -13.82
N PHE A 2 44.60 -1.07 -13.43
CA PHE A 2 43.48 -0.65 -12.56
C PHE A 2 42.24 -0.12 -13.30
N LYS A 3 42.34 0.15 -14.61
CA LYS A 3 41.27 0.78 -15.40
C LYS A 3 40.06 -0.14 -15.65
N ASN A 4 40.29 -1.46 -15.67
CA ASN A 4 39.23 -2.45 -15.90
C ASN A 4 38.54 -2.91 -14.61
N LEU A 5 39.12 -2.60 -13.44
CA LEU A 5 38.54 -2.97 -12.14
C LEU A 5 37.44 -1.97 -11.71
N LEU A 6 37.59 -0.68 -12.08
CA LEU A 6 36.58 0.35 -11.80
C LEU A 6 35.29 0.15 -12.63
N PHE A 7 35.41 -0.41 -13.83
CA PHE A 7 34.28 -0.67 -14.73
C PHE A 7 33.38 -1.84 -14.24
N LEU A 8 33.95 -2.77 -13.46
CA LEU A 8 33.23 -3.95 -12.98
C LEU A 8 32.35 -3.65 -11.76
N CYS A 9 32.67 -2.61 -10.96
CA CYS A 9 31.87 -2.22 -9.80
C CYS A 9 30.53 -1.56 -10.17
N PHE A 10 30.39 -0.95 -11.36
CA PHE A 10 29.13 -0.36 -11.82
C PHE A 10 28.10 -1.39 -12.32
N LEU A 11 28.50 -2.64 -12.55
CA LEU A 11 27.64 -3.71 -13.07
C LEU A 11 26.90 -4.52 -11.99
N PHE A 12 27.21 -4.31 -10.70
CA PHE A 12 26.69 -5.14 -9.61
C PHE A 12 25.83 -4.39 -8.58
N CYS A 13 25.26 -3.24 -8.96
CA CYS A 13 24.22 -2.62 -8.15
C CYS A 13 22.85 -2.77 -8.83
N PRO A 14 22.21 -3.97 -8.80
CA PRO A 14 20.77 -3.98 -8.88
C PRO A 14 20.30 -3.29 -7.61
N LEU A 15 20.00 -1.99 -7.72
CA LEU A 15 19.14 -1.30 -6.77
C LEU A 15 17.98 -2.24 -6.47
N LEU A 16 17.83 -2.66 -5.23
CA LEU A 16 16.66 -3.36 -4.76
C LEU A 16 15.48 -2.40 -4.97
N ALA A 17 14.86 -2.47 -6.15
CA ALA A 17 13.66 -1.72 -6.46
C ALA A 17 12.55 -2.36 -5.65
N PHE A 18 12.34 -1.86 -4.44
CA PHE A 18 11.19 -2.19 -3.64
C PHE A 18 9.98 -1.52 -4.31
N ALA A 19 9.36 -2.23 -5.25
CA ALA A 19 8.11 -1.80 -5.86
C ALA A 19 7.03 -1.82 -4.77
N GLY A 20 6.83 -0.67 -4.12
CA GLY A 20 5.71 -0.47 -3.20
C GLY A 20 4.40 -0.64 -3.97
N SER A 21 3.40 -1.26 -3.34
CA SER A 21 2.05 -1.31 -3.90
C SER A 21 1.51 0.12 -4.07
N SER A 22 0.88 0.37 -5.22
CA SER A 22 0.29 1.66 -5.58
C SER A 22 -0.91 1.45 -6.50
N PHE A 23 -1.83 2.41 -6.52
CA PHE A 23 -2.94 2.42 -7.45
C PHE A 23 -3.04 3.77 -8.15
N ARG A 24 -3.11 3.76 -9.49
CA ARG A 24 -3.22 4.98 -10.30
C ARG A 24 -4.67 5.23 -10.70
N LEU A 25 -5.21 6.33 -10.21
CA LEU A 25 -6.55 6.82 -10.46
C LEU A 25 -6.71 7.30 -11.91
N SER A 26 -7.96 7.43 -12.37
CA SER A 26 -8.28 7.84 -13.75
C SER A 26 -7.85 9.27 -14.11
N ASP A 27 -7.67 10.13 -13.12
CA ASP A 27 -7.15 11.50 -13.27
C ASP A 27 -5.60 11.56 -13.33
N GLY A 28 -4.93 10.42 -13.16
CA GLY A 28 -3.47 10.30 -13.16
C GLY A 28 -2.84 10.34 -11.77
N ASP A 29 -3.61 10.66 -10.73
CA ASP A 29 -3.13 10.66 -9.35
C ASP A 29 -2.81 9.25 -8.85
N LEU A 30 -1.95 9.18 -7.84
CA LEU A 30 -1.52 7.94 -7.22
C LEU A 30 -1.98 7.86 -5.77
N VAL A 31 -2.47 6.69 -5.39
CA VAL A 31 -2.52 6.23 -4.01
C VAL A 31 -1.27 5.40 -3.78
N LEU A 32 -0.49 5.77 -2.76
CA LEU A 32 0.83 5.21 -2.50
C LEU A 32 0.90 4.59 -1.11
N LYS A 33 1.84 3.67 -0.94
CA LYS A 33 2.30 3.23 0.38
C LYS A 33 2.73 4.44 1.24
N ASP A 34 2.63 4.28 2.55
CA ASP A 34 2.97 5.27 3.59
C ASP A 34 2.10 6.54 3.63
N MET A 35 1.11 6.68 2.74
CA MET A 35 0.04 7.67 2.92
C MET A 35 -0.67 7.43 4.25
N SER A 36 -1.02 8.52 4.93
CA SER A 36 -1.84 8.49 6.15
C SER A 36 -3.30 8.21 5.84
N LYS A 37 -4.08 7.82 6.85
CA LYS A 37 -5.54 7.64 6.68
C LYS A 37 -6.23 8.91 6.22
N ILE A 38 -5.78 10.07 6.70
CA ILE A 38 -6.39 11.35 6.33
C ILE A 38 -6.07 11.73 4.89
N GLU A 39 -4.84 11.47 4.41
CA GLU A 39 -4.49 11.69 2.99
C GLU A 39 -5.31 10.78 2.06
N VAL A 40 -5.51 9.52 2.45
CA VAL A 40 -6.37 8.60 1.69
C VAL A 40 -7.83 9.06 1.71
N LEU A 41 -8.33 9.51 2.86
CA LEU A 41 -9.71 9.98 3.00
C LEU A 41 -9.97 11.27 2.21
N ASP A 42 -9.03 12.21 2.24
CA ASP A 42 -9.10 13.45 1.47
C ASP A 42 -9.09 13.16 -0.04
N LYS A 43 -8.23 12.23 -0.48
CA LYS A 43 -8.09 11.87 -1.89
C LYS A 43 -9.24 11.02 -2.43
N LEU A 44 -9.72 10.03 -1.67
CA LEU A 44 -10.66 9.00 -2.17
C LEU A 44 -12.07 9.13 -1.60
N GLY A 45 -12.25 9.99 -0.59
CA GLY A 45 -13.49 10.05 0.18
C GLY A 45 -13.68 8.84 1.09
N THR A 46 -14.90 8.69 1.60
CA THR A 46 -15.25 7.60 2.52
C THR A 46 -15.21 6.24 1.80
N PRO A 47 -14.57 5.20 2.38
CA PRO A 47 -14.59 3.87 1.80
C PRO A 47 -15.97 3.21 1.83
N LEU A 48 -16.19 2.28 0.91
CA LEU A 48 -17.41 1.47 0.85
C LEU A 48 -17.48 0.48 2.01
N LEU A 49 -16.33 -0.07 2.41
CA LEU A 49 -16.21 -1.00 3.53
C LEU A 49 -14.95 -0.69 4.33
N LYS A 50 -15.06 -0.82 5.65
CA LYS A 50 -13.93 -0.79 6.58
C LYS A 50 -13.93 -2.10 7.36
N ASP A 51 -12.82 -2.83 7.28
CA ASP A 51 -12.55 -4.01 8.10
C ASP A 51 -11.45 -3.68 9.10
N VAL A 52 -11.62 -4.04 10.37
CA VAL A 52 -10.67 -3.73 11.45
C VAL A 52 -10.33 -5.02 12.18
N GLN A 53 -9.07 -5.41 12.11
CA GLN A 53 -8.53 -6.59 12.78
C GLN A 53 -7.57 -6.12 13.87
N SER A 54 -7.89 -6.47 15.12
CA SER A 54 -7.01 -6.21 16.26
C SER A 54 -6.44 -7.54 16.73
N LEU A 55 -5.13 -7.73 16.55
CA LEU A 55 -4.43 -8.87 17.13
C LEU A 55 -4.14 -8.53 18.59
N GLY A 56 -4.87 -9.10 19.55
CA GLY A 56 -4.52 -9.00 20.97
C GLY A 56 -3.48 -10.05 21.34
N ILE A 57 -2.42 -9.68 22.06
CA ILE A 57 -1.50 -10.65 22.66
C ILE A 57 -1.93 -10.82 24.13
N ASP A 58 -2.44 -12.01 24.47
CA ASP A 58 -2.67 -12.38 25.87
C ASP A 58 -1.34 -12.74 26.52
N THR A 59 -0.92 -11.90 27.47
CA THR A 59 0.28 -12.09 28.29
C THR A 59 -0.08 -12.29 29.77
N GLY A 60 -1.08 -13.13 30.07
CA GLY A 60 -1.31 -13.62 31.43
C GLY A 60 -1.70 -12.52 32.42
N GLY A 61 -2.64 -11.65 32.03
CA GLY A 61 -3.20 -10.59 32.88
C GLY A 61 -2.83 -9.15 32.48
N ASN A 62 -1.88 -8.98 31.55
CA ASN A 62 -1.59 -7.68 30.93
C ASN A 62 -1.87 -7.77 29.43
N ILE A 63 -2.97 -7.16 28.98
CA ILE A 63 -3.28 -7.01 27.55
C ILE A 63 -2.34 -5.93 27.01
N LYS A 64 -1.35 -6.31 26.21
CA LYS A 64 -0.59 -5.34 25.42
C LYS A 64 -1.46 -4.90 24.24
N PRO A 65 -1.49 -3.61 23.86
CA PRO A 65 -2.13 -3.20 22.62
C PRO A 65 -1.37 -3.87 21.48
N GLY A 66 -1.96 -4.89 20.88
CA GLY A 66 -1.33 -5.54 19.74
C GLY A 66 -1.61 -4.79 18.44
N GLN A 67 -1.11 -5.35 17.34
CA GLN A 67 -1.10 -4.67 16.05
C GLN A 67 -2.54 -4.53 15.52
N LYS A 68 -2.95 -3.29 15.23
CA LYS A 68 -4.22 -2.99 14.60
C LYS A 68 -4.00 -2.87 13.09
N VAL A 69 -4.54 -3.82 12.35
CA VAL A 69 -4.60 -3.81 10.88
C VAL A 69 -6.00 -3.37 10.49
N GLU A 70 -6.10 -2.43 9.56
CA GLU A 70 -7.38 -1.91 9.08
C GLU A 70 -7.37 -1.89 7.56
N THR A 71 -8.41 -2.41 6.92
CA THR A 71 -8.52 -2.47 5.46
C THR A 71 -9.71 -1.65 5.00
N TRP A 72 -9.48 -0.70 4.11
CA TRP A 72 -10.51 0.12 3.48
C TRP A 72 -10.71 -0.29 2.03
N SER A 73 -11.95 -0.60 1.66
CA SER A 73 -12.28 -1.02 0.29
C SER A 73 -13.07 0.05 -0.45
N TYR A 74 -12.71 0.22 -1.72
CA TYR A 74 -13.25 1.24 -2.62
C TYR A 74 -13.63 0.65 -3.97
N LYS A 75 -14.51 1.34 -4.68
CA LYS A 75 -14.71 1.18 -6.12
C LYS A 75 -14.17 2.42 -6.83
N LEU A 76 -13.06 2.27 -7.54
CA LEU A 76 -12.33 3.38 -8.16
C LEU A 76 -12.19 3.18 -9.67
N LYS A 77 -12.08 4.27 -10.42
CA LYS A 77 -11.72 4.21 -11.84
C LYS A 77 -10.21 4.23 -11.98
N GLY A 78 -9.64 3.26 -12.71
CA GLY A 78 -8.20 3.18 -12.96
C GLY A 78 -7.77 4.01 -14.16
N SER A 79 -6.51 4.47 -14.16
CA SER A 79 -5.89 5.19 -15.30
C SER A 79 -5.88 4.40 -16.61
N ILE A 80 -5.81 3.08 -16.55
CA ILE A 80 -5.86 2.18 -17.72
C ILE A 80 -7.28 1.82 -18.15
N GLY A 81 -8.28 2.53 -17.63
CA GLY A 81 -9.70 2.34 -17.94
C GLY A 81 -10.36 1.22 -17.13
N GLY A 82 -11.68 1.35 -16.98
CA GLY A 82 -12.51 0.40 -16.21
C GLY A 82 -12.65 0.74 -14.72
N GLU A 83 -13.52 0.00 -14.05
CA GLU A 83 -13.74 0.08 -12.60
C GLU A 83 -12.95 -1.01 -11.88
N TYR A 84 -12.37 -0.67 -10.74
CA TYR A 84 -11.56 -1.56 -9.90
C TYR A 84 -12.14 -1.59 -8.49
N LEU A 85 -12.13 -2.77 -7.90
CA LEU A 85 -12.27 -2.94 -6.46
C LEU A 85 -10.88 -2.84 -5.86
N VAL A 86 -10.65 -1.81 -5.05
CA VAL A 86 -9.34 -1.49 -4.48
C VAL A 86 -9.41 -1.62 -2.97
N SER A 87 -8.49 -2.39 -2.39
CA SER A 87 -8.34 -2.55 -0.94
C SER A 87 -7.03 -1.90 -0.50
N ILE A 88 -7.13 -0.98 0.45
CA ILE A 88 -6.01 -0.25 1.04
C ILE A 88 -5.88 -0.72 2.48
N THR A 89 -4.76 -1.38 2.79
CA THR A 89 -4.47 -1.93 4.12
C THR A 89 -3.59 -0.96 4.87
N PHE A 90 -3.96 -0.68 6.11
CA PHE A 90 -3.28 0.20 7.04
C PHE A 90 -2.76 -0.60 8.23
N GLU A 91 -1.56 -0.24 8.70
CA GLU A 91 -1.10 -0.55 10.05
C GLU A 91 -0.94 0.75 10.82
N GLY A 92 -1.63 0.87 11.96
CA GLY A 92 -1.73 2.15 12.65
C GLY A 92 -2.42 3.18 11.76
N ASP A 93 -1.69 4.22 11.34
CA ASP A 93 -2.17 5.30 10.47
C ASP A 93 -1.64 5.22 9.03
N ARG A 94 -0.74 4.28 8.72
CA ARG A 94 -0.01 4.27 7.44
C ARG A 94 -0.48 3.17 6.51
N VAL A 95 -0.62 3.47 5.22
CA VAL A 95 -0.85 2.46 4.19
C VAL A 95 0.36 1.55 4.11
N VAL A 96 0.16 0.26 4.34
CA VAL A 96 1.20 -0.77 4.22
C VAL A 96 1.05 -1.60 2.96
N ASP A 97 -0.17 -1.72 2.44
CA ASP A 97 -0.46 -2.45 1.21
C ASP A 97 -1.66 -1.89 0.43
N ILE A 98 -1.64 -2.08 -0.89
CA ILE A 98 -2.67 -1.68 -1.82
C ILE A 98 -2.86 -2.82 -2.82
N THR A 99 -4.04 -3.42 -2.82
CA THR A 99 -4.42 -4.45 -3.78
C THR A 99 -5.61 -4.00 -4.61
N SER A 100 -5.71 -4.50 -5.83
CA SER A 100 -6.86 -4.18 -6.68
C SER A 100 -7.20 -5.32 -7.62
N VAL A 101 -8.48 -5.45 -7.92
CA VAL A 101 -9.00 -6.36 -8.93
C VAL A 101 -9.93 -5.57 -9.85
N GLN A 102 -9.72 -5.68 -11.16
CA GLN A 102 -10.63 -5.08 -12.12
C GLN A 102 -11.99 -5.78 -12.06
N LYS A 103 -13.06 -5.01 -11.96
CA LYS A 103 -14.42 -5.54 -11.99
C LYS A 103 -14.69 -6.09 -13.40
N LYS A 104 -14.87 -7.40 -13.51
CA LYS A 104 -15.34 -8.05 -14.74
C LYS A 104 -16.83 -7.78 -14.85
N ASN A 105 -17.26 -7.32 -16.03
CA ASN A 105 -18.68 -7.25 -16.39
C ASN A 105 -19.20 -8.62 -16.77
#